data_AF-A0A7V3Y4A1-F1
#
_entry.id   AF-A0A7V3Y4A1-F1
#
_cell.length_a   1.000
_cell.length_b   1.000
_cell.length_c   1.000
_cell.angle_alpha   90.00
_cell.angle_beta   90.00
_cell.angle_gamma   90.00
#
_symmetry.space_group_name_H-M   'P 1'
#
loop_
_entity.id
_entity.type
_entity.pdbx_description
1 polymer ?
#
loop_
_entity_poly.entity_id
_entity_poly.type
_entity_poly.pdbx_seq_one_letter_code
_entity_poly.pdbx_strand_id
1 'polypeptide(L)' 'MKELVELENQILSYKGKSLPDSLLATAKQWGFADKYLSMVILQCPK' A
#
# COMPACT_ATOMS: atom_id res chain seq x y z
N MET A 1 -7.24 -0.14 15.37
CA MET A 1 -7.99 -0.55 14.15
C MET A 1 -8.15 0.57 13.12
N LYS A 2 -8.35 1.85 13.50
CA LYS A 2 -8.51 2.94 12.52
C LYS A 2 -7.28 3.23 11.66
N GLU A 3 -6.08 3.32 12.25
CA GLU A 3 -4.87 3.72 11.50
C GLU A 3 -4.47 2.74 10.39
N LEU A 4 -4.63 1.43 10.62
CA LEU A 4 -4.28 0.40 9.64
C LEU A 4 -5.19 0.49 8.39
N VAL A 5 -6.47 0.80 8.60
CA VAL A 5 -7.46 1.03 7.53
C VAL A 5 -7.18 2.36 6.81
N GLU A 6 -6.73 3.38 7.53
CA GLU A 6 -6.38 4.68 6.95
C GLU A 6 -5.13 4.58 6.05
N LEU A 7 -4.11 3.87 6.52
CA LEU A 7 -2.89 3.60 5.75
C LEU A 7 -3.20 2.79 4.49
N GLU A 8 -4.06 1.78 4.60
CA GLU A 8 -4.52 0.99 3.46
C GLU A 8 -5.27 1.84 2.43
N ASN A 9 -6.14 2.75 2.86
CA ASN A 9 -6.82 3.70 1.96
C ASN A 9 -5.83 4.66 1.26
N GLN A 10 -4.78 5.10 1.97
CA GLN A 10 -3.71 5.88 1.35
C GLN A 10 -2.98 5.05 0.29
N ILE A 11 -2.59 3.81 0.59
CA ILE A 11 -1.92 2.91 -0.37
C ILE A 11 -2.84 2.64 -1.58
N LEU A 12 -4.13 2.40 -1.35
CA LEU A 12 -5.14 2.21 -2.39
C LEU A 12 -5.29 3.44 -3.30
N SER A 13 -5.06 4.65 -2.80
CA SER A 13 -5.05 5.87 -3.62
C SER A 13 -3.89 5.92 -4.62
N TYR A 14 -2.81 5.16 -4.38
CA TYR A 14 -1.69 4.97 -5.29
C TYR A 14 -1.81 3.68 -6.13
N LYS A 15 -2.94 2.98 -6.08
CA LYS A 15 -3.19 1.80 -6.92
C LYS A 15 -3.05 2.15 -8.40
N GLY A 16 -2.23 1.39 -9.13
CA GLY A 16 -1.91 1.67 -10.54
C GLY A 16 -0.89 2.81 -10.76
N LYS A 17 -0.29 3.34 -9.69
CA LYS A 17 0.79 4.34 -9.72
C LYS A 17 2.00 3.83 -8.93
N SER A 18 3.12 4.53 -9.05
CA SER A 18 4.30 4.24 -8.21
C SER A 18 4.05 4.72 -6.79
N LEU A 19 4.20 3.81 -5.80
CA LEU A 19 4.07 4.14 -4.38
C LEU A 19 5.36 4.79 -3.88
N PRO A 20 5.31 5.95 -3.20
CA PRO A 20 6.52 6.58 -2.68
C PRO A 20 7.19 5.73 -1.59
N ASP A 21 8.53 5.70 -1.59
CA ASP A 21 9.34 4.91 -0.64
C ASP A 21 9.01 5.20 0.83
N SER A 22 8.67 6.45 1.16
CA SER A 22 8.26 6.83 2.52
C SER A 22 6.98 6.10 2.96
N LEU A 23 6.03 5.89 2.04
CA LEU A 23 4.76 5.21 2.32
C LEU A 23 4.96 3.69 2.35
N LEU A 24 5.85 3.16 1.50
CA LEU A 24 6.28 1.76 1.53
C LEU A 24 6.99 1.41 2.86
N ALA A 25 7.91 2.26 3.31
CA ALA A 25 8.61 2.11 4.58
C ALA A 25 7.62 2.14 5.76
N THR A 26 6.66 3.07 5.73
CA THR A 26 5.58 3.14 6.72
C THR A 26 4.76 1.85 6.70
N ALA A 27 4.30 1.39 5.54
CA ALA A 27 3.57 0.14 5.41
C ALA A 27 4.34 -1.06 6.00
N LYS A 28 5.65 -1.16 5.75
CA LYS A 28 6.50 -2.19 6.36
C LYS A 28 6.58 -2.08 7.89
N GLN A 29 6.71 -0.88 8.44
CA GLN A 29 6.72 -0.66 9.89
C GLN A 29 5.40 -1.10 10.54
N TRP A 30 4.29 -0.91 9.83
CA TRP A 30 2.96 -1.39 10.23
C TRP A 30 2.75 -2.90 10.04
N GLY A 31 3.70 -3.60 9.43
CA GLY A 31 3.63 -5.05 9.20
C GLY A 31 2.99 -5.47 7.88
N PHE A 32 2.79 -4.54 6.94
CA PHE A 32 2.34 -4.90 5.59
C PHE A 32 3.45 -5.65 4.84
N ALA A 33 3.10 -6.80 4.29
CA ALA A 33 4.01 -7.60 3.47
C ALA A 33 4.21 -6.96 2.09
N ASP A 34 5.44 -7.04 1.55
CA ASP A 34 5.74 -6.62 0.18
C ASP A 34 4.80 -7.26 -0.84
N LYS A 35 4.43 -8.53 -0.63
CA LYS A 35 3.46 -9.25 -1.47
C LYS A 35 2.09 -8.58 -1.45
N TYR A 36 1.63 -8.13 -0.27
CA TYR A 36 0.36 -7.45 -0.13
C TYR A 36 0.37 -6.12 -0.87
N LEU A 37 1.39 -5.31 -0.63
CA LEU A 37 1.57 -4.02 -1.31
C LEU A 37 1.64 -4.22 -2.83
N SER A 38 2.44 -5.18 -3.29
CA SER A 38 2.51 -5.56 -4.70
C SER A 38 1.14 -5.95 -5.26
N MET A 39 0.37 -6.81 -4.59
CA MET A 39 -0.98 -7.19 -5.04
C MET A 39 -1.96 -6.00 -5.11
N VAL A 40 -1.90 -5.09 -4.14
CA VAL A 40 -2.78 -3.92 -4.09
C VAL A 40 -2.41 -2.90 -5.17
N ILE A 41 -1.11 -2.66 -5.41
CA ILE A 41 -0.61 -1.65 -6.34
C ILE A 41 -0.56 -2.17 -7.79
N LEU A 42 -0.19 -3.44 -8.02
CA LEU A 42 -0.12 -4.09 -9.35
C LEU A 42 -1.46 -4.59 -9.88
N GLN A 43 -2.55 -4.55 -9.11
CA GLN A 43 -3.90 -4.79 -9.66
C GLN A 43 -4.32 -3.64 -10.59
N CYS A 44 -3.69 -3.57 -11.75
CA CYS A 44 -4.23 -2.91 -12.93
C CYS A 44 -5.07 -3.96 -13.66
N PRO A 45 -6.39 -3.78 -13.81
CA PRO A 45 -7.14 -4.59 -14.76
C PRO A 45 -6.52 -4.35 -16.15
N LYS A 46 -6.12 -5.44 -16.83
CA LYS A 46 -5.84 -5.40 -18.26
C LYS A 46 -7.07 -4.93 -19.02
#